data_AF-A0A9D6ECG3-F1
#
_entry.id   AF-A0A9D6ECG3-F1
#
_cell.length_a   1.000
_cell.length_b   1.000
_cell.length_c   1.000
_cell.angle_alpha   90.00
_cell.angle_beta   90.00
_cell.angle_gamma   90.00
#
_symmetry.space_group_name_H-M   'P 1'
#
loop_
_entity.id
_entity.type
_entity.pdbx_description
1 polymer ?
#
loop_
_entity_poly.entity_id
_entity_poly.type
_entity_poly.pdbx_seq_one_letter_code
_entity_poly.pdbx_strand_id
1 'polypeptide(L)'
;LAHLSVNKELTDAQLEQLSDVDLLIIDVGSTEDSNEMAAKVVSQIEPRVVIPMGYGADKKPTTFLKEMGASDTEAQNKLNIKKKDLPQEETKIIILNAVK
;
A
#
# COMPACT_ATOMS: atom_id res chain seq x y z
N LEU A 1 9.00 -1.15 9.05
CA LEU A 1 8.32 -2.09 8.14
C LEU A 1 7.14 -2.67 8.89
N ALA A 2 5.92 -2.43 8.42
CA ALA A 2 4.70 -3.00 8.99
C ALA A 2 3.91 -3.75 7.90
N HIS A 3 3.21 -4.83 8.28
CA HIS A 3 2.33 -5.61 7.41
C HIS A 3 0.93 -5.64 8.01
N LEU A 4 -0.07 -5.22 7.23
CA LEU A 4 -1.48 -5.19 7.61
C LEU A 4 -2.35 -6.01 6.65
N SER A 5 -3.20 -6.87 7.22
CA SER A 5 -4.28 -7.54 6.49
C SER A 5 -5.62 -6.86 6.85
N VAL A 6 -6.18 -6.12 5.90
CA VAL A 6 -7.28 -5.18 6.15
C VAL A 6 -8.62 -5.94 6.18
N ASN A 7 -9.00 -6.46 7.33
CA ASN A 7 -10.34 -7.04 7.56
C ASN A 7 -11.22 -6.20 8.52
N LYS A 8 -10.66 -5.14 9.15
CA LYS A 8 -11.34 -4.21 10.08
C LYS A 8 -10.63 -2.85 10.07
N GLU A 9 -11.36 -1.80 10.45
CA GLU A 9 -10.80 -0.47 10.73
C GLU A 9 -9.77 -0.55 11.88
N LEU A 10 -8.70 0.24 11.78
CA LEU A 10 -7.68 0.33 12.82
C LEU A 10 -8.18 1.17 13.99
N THR A 11 -7.81 0.78 15.22
CA THR A 11 -8.05 1.63 16.38
C THR A 11 -7.08 2.81 16.39
N ASP A 12 -7.44 3.91 17.05
CA ASP A 12 -6.57 5.10 17.17
C ASP A 12 -5.18 4.74 17.73
N ALA A 13 -5.14 3.87 18.74
CA ALA A 13 -3.88 3.39 19.31
C ALA A 13 -3.00 2.62 18.30
N GLN A 14 -3.61 1.85 17.39
CA GLN A 14 -2.87 1.15 16.33
C GLN A 14 -2.38 2.13 15.27
N LEU A 15 -3.18 3.14 14.91
CA LEU A 15 -2.79 4.19 13.99
C LEU A 15 -1.60 5.00 14.53
N GLU A 16 -1.61 5.38 15.80
CA GLU A 16 -0.49 6.08 16.45
C GLU A 16 0.81 5.27 16.41
N GLN A 17 0.74 3.95 16.52
CA GLN A 17 1.93 3.08 16.39
C GLN A 17 2.45 2.99 14.95
N LEU A 18 1.62 3.34 13.96
CA LEU A 18 1.92 3.23 12.54
C LEU A 18 2.27 4.57 11.88
N SER A 19 2.07 5.70 12.56
CA SER A 19 2.29 7.05 12.02
C SER A 19 3.74 7.35 11.60
N ASP A 20 4.74 6.59 12.07
CA ASP A 20 6.16 6.75 11.68
C ASP A 20 6.62 5.70 10.65
N VAL A 21 5.69 5.08 9.92
CA VAL A 21 6.06 3.98 9.02
C VAL A 21 6.62 4.52 7.69
N ASP A 22 7.92 4.30 7.48
CA ASP A 22 8.57 4.59 6.19
C ASP A 22 8.01 3.73 5.05
N LEU A 23 7.65 2.47 5.33
CA LEU A 23 7.23 1.49 4.33
C LEU A 23 6.09 0.62 4.89
N LEU A 24 4.94 0.72 4.23
CA LEU A 24 3.73 -0.04 4.52
C LEU A 24 3.52 -1.13 3.46
N ILE A 25 3.38 -2.36 3.90
CA ILE A 25 2.91 -3.47 3.07
C ILE A 25 1.46 -3.76 3.46
N ILE A 26 0.55 -3.68 2.50
CA ILE A 26 -0.89 -3.77 2.76
C ILE A 26 -1.57 -4.77 1.83
N ASP A 27 -2.37 -5.66 2.41
CA ASP A 27 -3.27 -6.52 1.64
C ASP A 27 -4.50 -5.71 1.21
N VAL A 28 -4.68 -5.53 -0.10
CA VAL A 28 -5.80 -4.77 -0.68
C VAL A 28 -6.98 -5.67 -1.06
N GLY A 29 -6.81 -6.99 -0.97
CA GLY A 29 -7.81 -7.96 -1.41
C GLY A 29 -8.09 -7.91 -2.92
N SER A 30 -9.22 -8.53 -3.31
CA SER A 30 -9.66 -8.64 -4.70
C SER A 30 -11.04 -8.04 -4.98
N THR A 31 -11.68 -7.45 -3.97
CA THR A 31 -13.00 -6.79 -4.05
C THR A 31 -12.84 -5.27 -4.04
N GLU A 32 -13.86 -4.54 -4.52
CA GLU A 32 -13.85 -3.08 -4.48
C GLU A 32 -13.86 -2.54 -3.05
N ASP A 33 -14.70 -3.11 -2.16
CA ASP A 33 -14.75 -2.70 -0.76
C ASP A 33 -13.39 -2.84 -0.04
N SER A 34 -12.65 -3.93 -0.31
CA SER A 34 -11.33 -4.13 0.28
C SER A 34 -10.30 -3.14 -0.26
N ASN A 35 -10.38 -2.78 -1.55
CA ASN A 35 -9.52 -1.76 -2.14
C ASN A 35 -9.79 -0.39 -1.53
N GLU A 36 -11.06 0.00 -1.36
CA GLU A 36 -11.45 1.27 -0.75
C GLU A 36 -11.03 1.35 0.72
N MET A 37 -11.21 0.24 1.47
CA MET A 37 -10.78 0.18 2.86
C MET A 37 -9.26 0.27 2.99
N ALA A 38 -8.50 -0.37 2.10
CA ALA A 38 -7.05 -0.26 2.07
C ALA A 38 -6.57 1.16 1.73
N ALA A 39 -7.22 1.84 0.78
CA ALA A 39 -6.89 3.23 0.43
C ALA A 39 -7.12 4.17 1.61
N LYS A 40 -8.22 4.01 2.36
CA LYS A 40 -8.48 4.78 3.59
C LYS A 40 -7.41 4.56 4.64
N VAL A 41 -7.03 3.31 4.89
CA VAL A 41 -5.97 2.98 5.87
C VAL A 41 -4.63 3.62 5.47
N VAL A 42 -4.27 3.57 4.18
CA VAL A 42 -3.06 4.23 3.69
C VAL A 42 -3.11 5.73 3.93
N SER A 43 -4.23 6.39 3.63
CA SER A 43 -4.40 7.83 3.85
C SER A 43 -4.39 8.24 5.33
N GLN A 44 -4.77 7.36 6.25
CA GLN A 44 -4.69 7.62 7.69
C GLN A 44 -3.27 7.49 8.24
N ILE A 45 -2.46 6.60 7.63
CA ILE A 45 -1.10 6.32 8.07
C ILE A 45 -0.09 7.29 7.42
N GLU A 46 -0.39 7.79 6.22
CA GLU A 46 0.48 8.62 5.39
C GLU A 46 1.92 8.07 5.24
N PRO A 47 2.09 6.77 4.89
CA PRO A 47 3.39 6.16 4.79
C PRO A 47 4.17 6.70 3.58
N ARG A 48 5.49 6.69 3.67
CA ARG A 48 6.33 7.20 2.57
C ARG A 48 6.27 6.29 1.33
N VAL A 49 6.20 4.98 1.54
CA VAL A 49 6.08 3.98 0.48
C VAL A 49 5.02 2.95 0.82
N VAL A 50 4.17 2.61 -0.15
CA VAL A 50 3.16 1.56 -0.04
C VAL A 50 3.40 0.47 -1.07
N ILE A 51 3.36 -0.78 -0.61
CA ILE A 51 3.41 -1.97 -1.45
C ILE A 51 2.10 -2.73 -1.26
N PRO A 52 1.14 -2.61 -2.20
CA PRO A 52 -0.07 -3.42 -2.15
C PRO A 52 0.26 -4.89 -2.46
N MET A 53 -0.45 -5.80 -1.78
CA MET A 53 -0.44 -7.25 -1.98
C MET A 53 -1.88 -7.79 -1.93
N GLY A 54 -2.10 -9.09 -2.19
CA GLY A 54 -3.41 -9.72 -2.00
C GLY A 54 -4.42 -9.51 -3.14
N TYR A 55 -4.09 -8.68 -4.13
CA TYR A 55 -4.76 -8.68 -5.43
C TYR A 55 -4.24 -9.88 -6.23
N GLY A 56 -5.12 -10.76 -6.69
CA GLY A 56 -4.72 -11.99 -7.39
C GLY A 56 -3.68 -11.76 -8.50
N ALA A 57 -2.84 -12.76 -8.78
CA ALA A 57 -1.67 -12.65 -9.66
C ALA A 57 -1.94 -12.05 -11.07
N ASP A 58 -3.19 -12.14 -11.56
CA ASP A 58 -3.63 -11.61 -12.86
C ASP A 58 -4.37 -10.27 -12.80
N LYS A 59 -4.55 -9.65 -11.63
CA LYS A 59 -5.39 -8.45 -11.47
C LYS A 59 -4.68 -7.35 -10.71
N LYS A 60 -4.38 -6.21 -11.37
CA LYS A 60 -4.00 -5.00 -10.64
C LYS A 60 -5.16 -4.53 -9.73
N PRO A 61 -4.89 -3.95 -8.56
CA PRO A 61 -5.94 -3.40 -7.70
C PRO A 61 -6.37 -2.02 -8.21
N THR A 62 -7.10 -2.01 -9.33
CA THR A 62 -7.38 -0.79 -10.11
C THR A 62 -8.08 0.28 -9.29
N THR A 63 -9.04 -0.09 -8.44
CA THR A 63 -9.77 0.84 -7.55
C THR A 63 -8.81 1.49 -6.54
N PHE A 64 -7.98 0.69 -5.87
CA PHE A 64 -6.98 1.21 -4.93
C PHE A 64 -5.99 2.15 -5.63
N LEU A 65 -5.46 1.75 -6.79
CA LEU A 65 -4.52 2.59 -7.55
C LEU A 65 -5.16 3.90 -8.01
N LYS A 66 -6.45 3.88 -8.36
CA LYS A 66 -7.19 5.08 -8.74
C LYS A 66 -7.33 6.03 -7.56
N GLU A 67 -7.73 5.53 -6.39
CA GLU A 67 -7.87 6.35 -5.19
C GLU A 67 -6.53 6.93 -4.71
N MET A 68 -5.44 6.17 -4.88
CA MET A 68 -4.09 6.63 -4.56
C MET A 68 -3.45 7.51 -5.66
N GLY A 69 -4.18 7.85 -6.74
CA GLY A 69 -3.63 8.65 -7.84
C GLY A 69 -2.49 7.98 -8.61
N ALA A 70 -2.38 6.65 -8.53
CA ALA A 70 -1.25 5.84 -8.99
C ALA A 70 -1.63 4.87 -10.13
N SER A 71 -2.65 5.22 -10.93
CA SER A 71 -3.22 4.35 -11.98
C SER A 71 -2.20 3.90 -13.03
N ASP A 72 -1.23 4.75 -13.35
CA ASP A 72 -0.18 4.49 -14.35
C ASP A 72 1.03 3.72 -13.80
N THR A 73 0.95 3.23 -12.55
CA THR A 73 2.08 2.51 -11.93
C THR A 73 2.32 1.16 -12.62
N GLU A 74 3.55 0.97 -13.07
CA GLU A 74 4.04 -0.28 -13.63
C GLU A 74 4.56 -1.23 -12.54
N ALA A 75 4.33 -2.53 -12.75
CA ALA A 75 4.78 -3.56 -11.82
C ALA A 75 6.25 -3.92 -12.06
N GLN A 76 7.04 -4.00 -10.99
CA GLN A 76 8.47 -4.32 -11.04
C GLN A 76 8.77 -5.68 -10.40
N ASN A 77 9.79 -6.38 -10.91
CA ASN A 77 10.15 -7.72 -10.38
C ASN A 77 10.88 -7.67 -9.03
N LYS A 78 11.48 -6.52 -8.70
CA LYS A 78 12.30 -6.38 -7.50
C LYS A 78 12.32 -4.92 -7.08
N LEU A 79 12.09 -4.68 -5.80
CA LEU A 79 12.32 -3.40 -5.16
C LEU A 79 13.63 -3.46 -4.36
N ASN A 80 14.50 -2.47 -4.57
CA ASN A 80 15.65 -2.21 -3.72
C ASN A 80 15.63 -0.73 -3.36
N ILE A 81 15.36 -0.41 -2.10
CA ILE A 81 15.19 0.95 -1.62
C ILE A 81 16.03 1.17 -0.36
N LYS A 82 16.69 2.32 -0.26
CA LYS A 82 17.40 2.76 0.94
C LYS A 82 16.64 3.93 1.55
N LYS A 83 16.83 4.17 2.85
CA LYS A 83 16.15 5.27 3.56
C LYS A 83 16.33 6.64 2.91
N LYS A 84 17.49 6.91 2.31
CA LYS A 84 17.77 8.16 1.59
C LYS A 84 16.99 8.33 0.28
N ASP A 85 16.49 7.24 -0.28
CA ASP A 85 15.75 7.20 -1.55
C ASP A 85 14.23 7.21 -1.32
N LEU A 86 13.80 7.28 -0.06
CA LEU A 86 12.38 7.41 0.30
C LEU A 86 11.87 8.81 -0.04
N PRO A 87 10.68 8.95 -0.64
CA PRO A 87 10.05 10.24 -0.88
C PRO A 87 9.79 10.95 0.46
N GLN A 88 9.95 12.28 0.49
CA GLN A 88 9.79 13.07 1.73
C GLN A 88 8.42 13.75 1.81
N GLU A 89 7.79 14.02 0.66
CA GLU A 89 6.58 14.86 0.58
C GLU A 89 5.34 14.08 0.15
N GLU A 90 5.49 12.97 -0.58
CA GLU A 90 4.35 12.24 -1.15
C GLU A 90 4.46 10.74 -0.88
N THR A 91 3.31 10.09 -0.70
CA THR A 91 3.19 8.63 -0.61
C THR A 91 3.46 8.03 -1.99
N LYS A 92 4.47 7.16 -2.10
CA LYS A 92 4.77 6.46 -3.36
C LYS A 92 4.21 5.04 -3.36
N ILE A 93 3.38 4.72 -4.34
CA ILE A 93 2.90 3.35 -4.57
C ILE A 93 3.92 2.57 -5.40
N ILE A 94 4.26 1.36 -4.96
CA ILE A 94 5.17 0.45 -5.67
C ILE A 94 4.48 -0.90 -5.85
N ILE A 95 4.23 -1.28 -7.11
CA ILE A 95 3.63 -2.56 -7.47
C ILE A 95 4.75 -3.57 -7.74
N LEU A 96 4.69 -4.74 -7.09
CA LEU A 96 5.60 -5.85 -7.34
C LEU A 96 4.91 -6.92 -8.19
N ASN A 97 5.65 -7.50 -9.15
CA ASN A 97 5.16 -8.66 -9.88
C ASN A 97 5.11 -9.87 -8.95
N ALA A 98 4.06 -10.69 -9.10
CA ALA A 98 3.99 -11.98 -8.43
C ALA A 98 5.19 -12.83 -8.84
N VAL A 99 5.87 -13.43 -7.86
CA VAL A 99 6.94 -14.40 -8.13
C VAL A 99 6.29 -15.64 -8.72
N LYS A 100 6.64 -15.96 -9.97
CA LYS A 100 6.14 -17.12 -10.69
C LYS A 100 6.70 -18.43 -10.12
#